data_AF-X0W3M1-F1
#
_entry.id   AF-X0W3M1-F1
#
_cell.length_a   1.000
_cell.length_b   1.000
_cell.length_c   1.000
_cell.angle_alpha   90.00
_cell.angle_beta   90.00
_cell.angle_gamma   90.00
#
_symmetry.space_group_name_H-M   'P 1'
#
loop_
_entity.id
_entity.type
_entity.pdbx_description
1 polymer ?
#
loop_
_entity_poly.entity_id
_entity_poly.type
_entity_poly.pdbx_seq_one_letter_code
_entity_poly.pdbx_strand_id
1 'polypeptide(L)'
;WDTHGLPAELEVERELGFKSKADIESFGIEEFNRRCRQNVFAYLKEWEALTERIAFWLDLSDAYITCTNDYMESCWWAVKQLWDHGLVYQDYRVTPHCPRCGTSLSDHEVAQGYQENTPDPSVWIKFRLTRESEQKLAQKMPGEAPTYFLAWTTTPWTLPGNTALAVDPEADYAVAEVAGRDGPERLILVEGLVGLSLGDGYKVVAKVEGRELAGLHYEPLYDPREWGVEARGFNQEGRLVPLRRGETVEKAYAVISADFVS
;
A
#
# COMPACT_ATOMS: atom_id res chain seq x y z
N TRP A 1 -24.42 -2.35 24.45
CA TRP A 1 -23.47 -1.22 24.39
C TRP A 1 -22.14 -1.66 23.85
N ASP A 2 -21.65 -0.99 22.82
CA ASP A 2 -20.30 -1.21 22.30
C ASP A 2 -19.31 -0.27 23.00
N THR A 3 -18.19 -0.82 23.49
CA THR A 3 -17.35 -0.21 24.54
C THR A 3 -15.85 -0.44 24.32
N HIS A 4 -15.47 -1.09 23.23
CA HIS A 4 -14.07 -1.34 22.85
C HIS A 4 -13.73 -0.66 21.52
N GLY A 5 -12.45 -0.72 21.16
CA GLY A 5 -11.96 -0.34 19.85
C GLY A 5 -11.59 1.14 19.73
N LEU A 6 -11.15 1.49 18.51
CA LEU A 6 -10.54 2.78 18.19
C LEU A 6 -11.40 3.99 18.61
N PRO A 7 -12.73 4.03 18.42
CA PRO A 7 -13.50 5.22 18.81
C PRO A 7 -13.37 5.59 20.29
N ALA A 8 -13.36 4.61 21.20
CA ALA A 8 -13.20 4.84 22.62
C ALA A 8 -11.76 5.25 22.99
N GLU A 9 -10.77 4.64 22.34
CA GLU A 9 -9.36 4.95 22.56
C GLU A 9 -9.00 6.36 22.07
N LEU A 10 -9.49 6.76 20.91
CA LEU A 10 -9.18 8.05 20.28
C LEU A 10 -9.69 9.25 21.08
N GLU A 11 -10.81 9.13 21.78
CA GLU A 11 -11.32 10.20 22.63
C GLU A 11 -10.42 10.40 23.85
N VAL A 12 -9.99 9.31 24.49
CA VAL A 12 -9.04 9.36 25.62
C VAL A 12 -7.67 9.86 25.16
N GLU A 13 -7.19 9.45 23.98
CA GLU A 13 -5.97 10.02 23.39
C GLU A 13 -6.07 11.54 23.24
N ARG A 14 -7.21 12.06 22.78
CA ARG A 14 -7.43 13.51 22.63
C ARG A 14 -7.45 14.24 23.97
N GLU A 15 -8.14 13.70 24.97
CA GLU A 15 -8.17 14.27 26.32
C GLU A 15 -6.77 14.32 26.95
N LEU A 16 -5.95 13.30 26.71
CA LEU A 16 -4.58 13.20 27.21
C LEU A 16 -3.55 13.91 26.34
N GLY A 17 -3.93 14.35 25.13
CA GLY A 17 -3.04 14.97 24.16
C GLY A 17 -2.04 14.00 23.53
N PHE A 18 -2.32 12.70 23.54
CA PHE A 18 -1.45 11.67 22.96
C PHE A 18 -1.51 11.69 21.43
N LYS A 19 -0.37 11.40 20.80
CA LYS A 19 -0.23 11.45 19.33
C LYS A 19 0.28 10.16 18.74
N SER A 20 0.80 9.26 19.57
CA SER A 20 1.40 8.01 19.16
C SER A 20 1.12 6.90 20.17
N LYS A 21 1.21 5.65 19.71
CA LYS A 21 1.15 4.47 20.59
C LYS A 21 2.24 4.47 21.67
N ALA A 22 3.41 5.03 21.38
CA ALA A 22 4.51 5.12 22.35
C ALA A 22 4.13 5.99 23.56
N ASP A 23 3.27 7.00 23.38
CA ASP A 23 2.77 7.83 24.47
C ASP A 23 1.90 7.00 25.42
N ILE A 24 1.03 6.13 24.87
CA ILE A 24 0.17 5.22 25.64
C ILE A 24 1.01 4.21 26.42
N GLU A 25 2.00 3.59 25.78
CA GLU A 25 2.89 2.63 26.43
C GLU A 25 3.70 3.28 27.56
N SER A 26 4.17 4.52 27.35
CA SER A 26 4.90 5.29 28.36
C SER A 26 4.02 5.73 29.53
N PHE A 27 2.74 6.04 29.26
CA PHE A 27 1.75 6.39 30.27
C PHE A 27 1.31 5.18 31.11
N GLY A 28 1.27 4.00 30.49
CA GLY A 28 0.90 2.74 31.11
C GLY A 28 -0.44 2.21 30.58
N ILE A 29 -0.41 0.99 30.05
CA ILE A 29 -1.57 0.33 29.43
C ILE A 29 -2.74 0.19 30.42
N GLU A 30 -2.46 -0.18 31.67
CA GLU A 30 -3.49 -0.37 32.69
C GLU A 30 -4.26 0.93 32.97
N GLU A 31 -3.52 2.03 33.17
CA GLU A 31 -4.10 3.34 33.47
C GLU A 31 -4.86 3.91 32.25
N PHE A 32 -4.34 3.70 31.04
CA PHE A 32 -5.04 4.07 29.80
C PHE A 32 -6.36 3.32 29.65
N ASN A 33 -6.35 1.99 29.83
CA ASN A 33 -7.56 1.16 29.76
C ASN A 33 -8.58 1.54 30.84
N ARG A 34 -8.10 1.88 32.04
CA ARG A 34 -8.96 2.37 33.13
C ARG A 34 -9.68 3.66 32.73
N ARG A 35 -8.99 4.60 32.08
CA ARG A 35 -9.60 5.84 31.56
C ARG A 35 -10.59 5.59 30.43
N CYS A 36 -10.26 4.71 29.48
CA CYS A 36 -11.19 4.30 28.41
C CYS A 36 -12.48 3.74 29.00
N ARG A 37 -12.37 2.84 29.99
CA ARG A 37 -13.52 2.29 30.69
C ARG A 37 -14.34 3.39 31.38
N GLN A 38 -13.69 4.31 32.10
CA GLN A 38 -14.39 5.42 32.78
C GLN A 38 -15.13 6.34 31.82
N ASN A 39 -14.51 6.71 30.70
CA ASN A 39 -15.11 7.57 29.68
C ASN A 39 -16.36 6.91 29.05
N VAL A 40 -16.28 5.62 28.70
CA VAL A 40 -17.43 4.85 28.20
C VAL A 40 -18.60 4.87 29.18
N PHE A 41 -18.36 4.55 30.46
CA PHE A 41 -19.43 4.51 31.46
C PHE A 41 -20.03 5.89 31.78
N ALA A 42 -19.30 6.98 31.53
CA ALA A 42 -19.85 8.32 31.60
C ALA A 42 -20.88 8.57 30.49
N TYR A 43 -20.52 8.25 29.24
CA TYR A 43 -21.44 8.38 28.09
C TYR A 43 -22.67 7.47 28.18
N LEU A 44 -22.53 6.26 28.73
CA LEU A 44 -23.67 5.35 28.93
C LEU A 44 -24.81 6.00 29.70
N LYS A 45 -24.50 6.73 30.79
CA LYS A 45 -25.51 7.42 31.60
C LYS A 45 -26.23 8.51 30.82
N GLU A 46 -25.50 9.25 29.99
CA GLU A 46 -26.09 10.28 29.13
C GLU A 46 -27.03 9.66 28.07
N TRP A 47 -26.63 8.53 27.50
CA TRP A 47 -27.44 7.79 26.53
C TRP A 47 -28.70 7.17 27.14
N GLU A 48 -28.62 6.63 28.36
CA GLU A 48 -29.79 6.12 29.10
C GLU A 48 -30.81 7.24 29.34
N ALA A 49 -30.36 8.38 29.86
CA ALA A 49 -31.21 9.55 30.10
C ALA A 49 -31.88 10.06 28.81
N LEU A 50 -31.14 10.09 27.70
CA LEU A 50 -31.69 10.45 26.38
C LEU A 50 -32.75 9.43 25.92
N THR A 51 -32.46 8.14 26.04
CA THR A 51 -33.33 7.02 25.62
C THR A 51 -34.68 7.08 26.32
N GLU A 52 -34.67 7.31 27.64
CA GLU A 52 -35.89 7.52 28.43
C GLU A 52 -36.64 8.78 27.97
N ARG A 53 -35.91 9.88 27.73
CA ARG A 53 -36.51 11.17 27.37
C ARG A 53 -37.25 11.14 26.04
N ILE A 54 -36.78 10.34 25.08
CA ILE A 54 -37.42 10.14 23.77
C ILE A 54 -38.48 9.02 23.77
N ALA A 55 -38.76 8.43 24.94
CA ALA A 55 -39.69 7.31 25.12
C ALA A 55 -39.35 6.08 24.26
N PHE A 56 -38.07 5.78 24.11
CA PHE A 56 -37.62 4.57 23.41
C PHE A 56 -37.56 3.40 24.41
N TRP A 57 -38.60 2.57 24.41
CA TRP A 57 -38.79 1.53 25.41
C TRP A 57 -37.92 0.30 25.14
N LEU A 58 -36.87 0.14 25.93
CA LEU A 58 -35.94 -1.00 25.94
C LEU A 58 -35.61 -1.39 27.38
N ASP A 59 -35.07 -2.60 27.57
CA ASP A 59 -34.48 -2.98 28.85
C ASP A 59 -33.06 -2.41 28.95
N LEU A 60 -32.92 -1.31 29.68
CA LEU A 60 -31.64 -0.68 29.98
C LEU A 60 -30.97 -1.30 31.21
N SER A 61 -31.74 -1.98 32.07
CA SER A 61 -31.26 -2.51 33.34
C SER A 61 -30.42 -3.78 33.18
N ASP A 62 -30.71 -4.58 32.15
CA ASP A 62 -29.97 -5.79 31.76
C ASP A 62 -29.37 -5.67 30.36
N ALA A 63 -28.98 -4.45 29.96
CA ALA A 63 -28.35 -4.22 28.67
C ALA A 63 -26.95 -4.88 28.61
N TYR A 64 -26.67 -5.64 27.54
CA TYR A 64 -25.35 -6.22 27.34
C TYR A 64 -24.28 -5.13 27.16
N ILE A 65 -23.08 -5.37 27.70
CA ILE A 65 -21.94 -4.45 27.63
C ILE A 65 -20.70 -5.23 27.18
N THR A 66 -20.05 -4.78 26.10
CA THR A 66 -18.96 -5.57 25.48
C THR A 66 -17.71 -5.73 26.34
N CYS A 67 -17.48 -4.86 27.33
CA CYS A 67 -16.36 -4.93 28.28
C CYS A 67 -16.64 -5.70 29.59
N THR A 68 -17.74 -6.44 29.67
CA THR A 68 -17.99 -7.40 30.77
C THR A 68 -17.33 -8.75 30.48
N ASN A 69 -16.97 -9.47 31.54
CA ASN A 69 -16.25 -10.74 31.41
C ASN A 69 -17.07 -11.79 30.66
N ASP A 70 -18.37 -11.93 30.96
CA ASP A 70 -19.24 -12.94 30.34
C ASP A 70 -19.36 -12.72 28.82
N TYR A 71 -19.41 -11.45 28.37
CA TYR A 71 -19.43 -11.11 26.95
C TYR A 71 -18.09 -11.45 26.29
N MET A 72 -16.97 -11.04 26.92
CA MET A 72 -15.62 -11.33 26.41
C MET A 72 -15.33 -12.84 26.35
N GLU A 73 -15.77 -13.61 27.34
CA GLU A 73 -15.64 -15.07 27.36
C GLU A 73 -16.42 -15.71 26.20
N SER A 74 -17.62 -15.21 25.90
CA SER A 74 -18.40 -15.66 24.75
C SER A 74 -17.69 -15.36 23.42
N CYS A 75 -17.04 -14.19 23.30
CA CYS A 75 -16.20 -13.86 22.14
C CYS A 75 -14.99 -14.80 22.03
N TRP A 76 -14.31 -15.11 23.15
CA TRP A 76 -13.19 -16.05 23.17
C TRP A 76 -13.62 -17.45 22.76
N TRP A 77 -14.78 -17.91 23.23
CA TRP A 77 -15.37 -19.17 22.80
C TRP A 77 -15.60 -19.16 21.28
N ALA A 78 -16.17 -18.10 20.71
CA ALA A 78 -16.40 -18.00 19.26
C ALA A 78 -15.09 -18.04 18.45
N VAL A 79 -14.06 -17.28 18.87
CA VAL A 79 -12.73 -17.32 18.23
C VAL A 79 -12.12 -18.71 18.33
N LYS A 80 -12.26 -19.39 19.47
CA LYS A 80 -11.81 -20.77 19.64
C LYS A 80 -12.52 -21.73 18.70
N GLN A 81 -13.84 -21.58 18.49
CA GLN A 81 -14.56 -22.37 17.50
C GLN A 81 -14.00 -22.16 16.09
N LEU A 82 -13.77 -20.90 15.68
CA LEU A 82 -13.18 -20.60 14.37
C LEU A 82 -11.78 -21.20 14.21
N TRP A 83 -10.96 -21.10 15.26
CA TRP A 83 -9.64 -21.72 15.31
C TRP A 83 -9.70 -23.25 15.14
N ASP A 84 -10.59 -23.91 15.87
CA ASP A 84 -10.76 -25.37 15.83
C ASP A 84 -11.22 -25.87 14.46
N HIS A 85 -11.93 -25.03 13.71
CA HIS A 85 -12.36 -25.31 12.34
C HIS A 85 -11.34 -24.86 11.27
N GLY A 86 -10.16 -24.40 11.67
CA GLY A 86 -9.10 -23.97 10.74
C GLY A 86 -9.41 -22.67 9.99
N LEU A 87 -10.31 -21.83 10.51
CA LEU A 87 -10.74 -20.57 9.89
C LEU A 87 -9.92 -19.36 10.34
N VAL A 88 -9.03 -19.55 11.32
CA VAL A 88 -8.10 -18.52 11.81
C VAL A 88 -6.68 -18.91 11.43
N TYR A 89 -5.97 -18.01 10.77
CA TYR A 89 -4.60 -18.22 10.34
C TYR A 89 -3.77 -16.93 10.45
N GLN A 90 -2.45 -17.09 10.44
CA GLN A 90 -1.50 -15.98 10.43
C GLN A 90 -0.78 -15.93 9.09
N ASP A 91 -0.66 -14.74 8.52
CA ASP A 91 -0.01 -14.52 7.22
C ASP A 91 0.70 -13.17 7.17
N TYR A 92 1.62 -13.01 6.22
CA TYR A 92 2.29 -11.75 5.91
C TYR A 92 1.77 -11.21 4.59
N ARG A 93 0.86 -10.24 4.67
CA ARG A 93 0.15 -9.70 3.51
C ARG A 93 0.10 -8.17 3.52
N VAL A 94 -0.10 -7.58 2.34
CA VAL A 94 -0.41 -6.15 2.21
C VAL A 94 -1.84 -5.93 2.69
N THR A 95 -2.01 -5.01 3.63
CA THR A 95 -3.31 -4.57 4.15
C THR A 95 -3.37 -3.06 4.19
N PRO A 96 -4.56 -2.44 4.09
CA PRO A 96 -4.74 -1.06 4.48
C PRO A 96 -4.18 -0.83 5.89
N HIS A 97 -3.42 0.24 6.07
CA HIS A 97 -2.70 0.50 7.30
C HIS A 97 -2.78 1.97 7.68
N CYS A 98 -3.13 2.26 8.93
CA CYS A 98 -3.13 3.61 9.46
C CYS A 98 -1.78 3.89 10.14
N PRO A 99 -0.91 4.75 9.59
CA PRO A 99 0.41 5.02 10.17
C PRO A 99 0.32 5.74 11.53
N ARG A 100 -0.76 6.50 11.78
CA ARG A 100 -0.98 7.17 13.07
C ARG A 100 -1.37 6.16 14.16
N CYS A 101 -2.34 5.30 13.86
CA CYS A 101 -2.81 4.28 14.79
C CYS A 101 -1.85 3.08 14.85
N GLY A 102 -0.90 2.95 13.92
CA GLY A 102 0.04 1.84 13.84
C GLY A 102 -0.67 0.48 13.82
N THR A 103 -1.76 0.35 13.07
CA THR A 103 -2.54 -0.89 12.96
C THR A 103 -3.10 -1.06 11.56
N SER A 104 -3.26 -2.31 11.16
CA SER A 104 -3.99 -2.68 9.94
C SER A 104 -5.48 -2.45 10.14
N LEU A 105 -6.16 -2.07 9.06
CA LEU A 105 -7.60 -1.85 9.02
C LEU A 105 -8.28 -2.93 8.17
N SER A 106 -9.53 -3.20 8.48
CA SER A 106 -10.42 -4.04 7.67
C SER A 106 -10.98 -3.28 6.46
N ASP A 107 -11.43 -4.02 5.44
CA ASP A 107 -12.03 -3.43 4.24
C ASP A 107 -13.25 -2.55 4.56
N HIS A 108 -14.03 -2.93 5.57
CA HIS A 108 -15.20 -2.17 6.01
C HIS A 108 -14.82 -0.81 6.60
N GLU A 109 -13.75 -0.74 7.39
CA GLU A 109 -13.26 0.52 7.97
C GLU A 109 -12.74 1.49 6.89
N VAL A 110 -12.05 0.96 5.87
CA VAL A 110 -11.55 1.77 4.75
C VAL A 110 -12.70 2.34 3.93
N ALA A 111 -13.74 1.55 3.66
CA ALA A 111 -14.89 1.97 2.85
C ALA A 111 -15.67 3.14 3.48
N GLN A 112 -15.66 3.28 4.80
CA GLN A 112 -16.33 4.37 5.51
C GLN A 112 -15.57 5.71 5.46
N GLY A 113 -14.26 5.66 5.19
CA GLY A 113 -13.36 6.82 5.34
C GLY A 113 -12.89 7.46 4.04
N TYR A 114 -13.42 7.04 2.88
CA TYR A 114 -12.93 7.54 1.59
C TYR A 114 -13.22 9.04 1.43
N GLN A 115 -12.18 9.79 1.07
CA GLN A 115 -12.27 11.23 0.81
C GLN A 115 -11.95 11.51 -0.66
N GLU A 116 -12.98 11.90 -1.41
CA GLU A 116 -12.80 12.38 -2.78
C GLU A 116 -11.97 13.66 -2.81
N ASN A 117 -11.25 13.86 -3.92
CA ASN A 117 -10.42 15.05 -4.17
C ASN A 117 -9.30 15.25 -3.15
N THR A 118 -8.79 14.16 -2.55
CA THR A 118 -7.51 14.19 -1.84
C THR A 118 -6.41 14.62 -2.83
N PRO A 119 -5.67 15.70 -2.56
CA PRO A 119 -4.67 16.21 -3.48
C PRO A 119 -3.44 15.31 -3.49
N ASP A 120 -3.28 14.54 -4.55
CA ASP A 120 -2.11 13.71 -4.80
C ASP A 120 -1.23 14.29 -5.92
N PRO A 121 0.10 14.09 -5.86
CA PRO A 121 0.95 14.41 -7.00
C PRO A 121 0.60 13.49 -8.17
N SER A 122 0.82 13.96 -9.40
CA SER A 122 0.68 13.15 -10.62
C SER A 122 1.99 13.28 -11.39
N VAL A 123 2.78 12.22 -11.42
CA VAL A 123 4.13 12.26 -11.98
C VAL A 123 4.37 11.13 -12.96
N TRP A 124 5.18 11.43 -13.97
CA TRP A 124 5.67 10.47 -14.95
C TRP A 124 7.16 10.24 -14.70
N ILE A 125 7.54 8.97 -14.56
CA ILE A 125 8.89 8.56 -14.22
C ILE A 125 9.48 7.75 -15.37
N LYS A 126 10.72 8.07 -15.72
CA LYS A 126 11.49 7.36 -16.74
C LYS A 126 12.34 6.27 -16.10
N PHE A 127 12.18 5.04 -16.55
CA PHE A 127 12.98 3.89 -16.15
C PHE A 127 13.87 3.49 -17.32
N ARG A 128 15.17 3.79 -17.22
CA ARG A 128 16.12 3.57 -18.31
C ARG A 128 16.31 2.09 -18.57
N LEU A 129 16.20 1.64 -19.81
CA LEU A 129 16.54 0.27 -20.14
C LEU A 129 18.04 0.02 -19.95
N THR A 130 18.37 -1.17 -19.49
CA THR A 130 19.76 -1.64 -19.50
C THR A 130 20.25 -1.77 -20.95
N ARG A 131 21.56 -1.59 -21.17
CA ARG A 131 22.16 -1.74 -22.52
C ARG A 131 21.82 -3.07 -23.20
N GLU A 132 21.78 -4.16 -22.45
CA GLU A 132 21.40 -5.48 -22.97
C GLU A 132 19.95 -5.48 -23.47
N SER A 133 19.05 -4.85 -22.72
CA SER A 133 17.62 -4.78 -23.08
C SER A 133 17.37 -3.84 -24.26
N GLU A 134 18.11 -2.73 -24.34
CA GLU A 134 18.11 -1.86 -25.52
C GLU A 134 18.56 -2.62 -26.78
N GLN A 135 19.60 -3.45 -26.69
CA GLN A 135 20.08 -4.26 -27.80
C GLN A 135 19.05 -5.30 -28.27
N LYS A 136 18.29 -5.89 -27.35
CA LYS A 136 17.18 -6.81 -27.69
C LYS A 136 16.11 -6.13 -28.54
N LEU A 137 15.84 -4.84 -28.28
CA LEU A 137 14.88 -4.05 -29.05
C LEU A 137 15.49 -3.34 -30.27
N ALA A 138 16.81 -3.24 -30.38
CA ALA A 138 17.49 -2.43 -31.39
C ALA A 138 17.13 -2.80 -32.84
N GLN A 139 16.80 -4.08 -33.10
CA GLN A 139 16.38 -4.52 -34.43
C GLN A 139 15.06 -3.87 -34.91
N LYS A 140 14.22 -3.42 -33.97
CA LYS A 140 12.94 -2.76 -34.26
C LYS A 140 13.02 -1.24 -34.26
N MET A 141 14.12 -0.66 -33.78
CA MET A 141 14.25 0.78 -33.55
C MET A 141 15.37 1.36 -34.43
N PRO A 142 15.11 2.43 -35.22
CA PRO A 142 16.10 3.00 -36.11
C PRO A 142 17.15 3.84 -35.35
N GLY A 143 18.42 3.44 -35.36
CA GLY A 143 19.53 4.21 -34.77
C GLY A 143 19.65 4.08 -33.24
N GLU A 144 20.65 4.74 -32.66
CA GLU A 144 20.97 4.67 -31.22
C GLU A 144 20.44 5.89 -30.48
N ALA A 145 19.56 5.67 -29.50
CA ALA A 145 19.07 6.67 -28.57
C ALA A 145 18.73 5.98 -27.23
N PRO A 146 18.96 6.65 -26.08
CA PRO A 146 18.61 6.09 -24.78
C PRO A 146 17.11 5.84 -24.71
N THR A 147 16.73 4.64 -24.27
CA THR A 147 15.35 4.18 -24.22
C THR A 147 14.90 4.01 -22.77
N TYR A 148 13.68 4.47 -22.48
CA TYR A 148 13.09 4.45 -21.15
C TYR A 148 11.69 3.86 -21.22
N PHE A 149 11.29 3.09 -20.23
CA PHE A 149 9.87 2.93 -19.92
C PHE A 149 9.36 4.20 -19.26
N LEU A 150 8.19 4.67 -19.68
CA LEU A 150 7.50 5.78 -19.04
C LEU A 150 6.33 5.22 -18.23
N ALA A 151 6.39 5.37 -16.90
CA ALA A 151 5.33 4.93 -16.00
C ALA A 151 4.78 6.12 -15.20
N TRP A 152 3.48 6.07 -14.90
CA TRP A 152 2.77 7.08 -14.13
C TRP A 152 2.55 6.60 -12.69
N THR A 153 2.59 7.51 -11.73
CA THR A 153 2.22 7.21 -10.34
C THR A 153 1.69 8.44 -9.61
N THR A 154 0.76 8.20 -8.68
CA THR A 154 0.32 9.19 -7.68
C THR A 154 1.05 9.07 -6.34
N THR A 155 1.87 8.03 -6.17
CA THR A 155 2.56 7.74 -4.90
C THR A 155 4.08 7.69 -5.08
N PRO A 156 4.77 8.83 -5.36
CA PRO A 156 6.22 8.85 -5.59
C PRO A 156 7.04 8.25 -4.43
N TRP A 157 6.50 8.29 -3.21
CA TRP A 157 7.12 7.72 -2.02
C TRP A 157 7.29 6.20 -2.08
N THR A 158 6.61 5.49 -3.00
CA THR A 158 6.78 4.04 -3.22
C THR A 158 7.93 3.71 -4.17
N LEU A 159 8.47 4.68 -4.92
CA LEU A 159 9.52 4.45 -5.92
C LEU A 159 10.81 3.83 -5.34
N PRO A 160 11.26 4.17 -4.11
CA PRO A 160 12.40 3.48 -3.49
C PRO A 160 12.17 1.98 -3.24
N GLY A 161 10.91 1.55 -3.13
CA GLY A 161 10.51 0.15 -2.99
C GLY A 161 10.19 -0.54 -4.32
N ASN A 162 10.44 0.09 -5.47
CA ASN A 162 10.19 -0.49 -6.77
C ASN A 162 11.05 -1.75 -7.00
N THR A 163 10.42 -2.84 -7.47
CA THR A 163 11.09 -4.12 -7.72
C THR A 163 10.89 -4.65 -9.13
N ALA A 164 9.86 -4.19 -9.85
CA ALA A 164 9.57 -4.57 -11.23
C ALA A 164 8.73 -3.49 -11.92
N LEU A 165 8.64 -3.56 -13.25
CA LEU A 165 7.61 -2.88 -14.03
C LEU A 165 6.66 -3.93 -14.59
N ALA A 166 5.36 -3.66 -14.54
CA ALA A 166 4.35 -4.56 -15.12
C ALA A 166 3.91 -4.05 -16.49
N VAL A 167 3.71 -4.97 -17.43
CA VAL A 167 3.11 -4.73 -18.74
C VAL A 167 1.99 -5.71 -18.99
N ASP A 168 0.95 -5.26 -19.70
CA ASP A 168 -0.09 -6.14 -20.21
C ASP A 168 0.48 -6.87 -21.45
N PRO A 169 0.60 -8.21 -21.43
CA PRO A 169 1.20 -8.95 -22.53
C PRO A 169 0.41 -8.87 -23.85
N GLU A 170 -0.87 -8.53 -23.81
CA GLU A 170 -1.77 -8.44 -24.97
C GLU A 170 -1.90 -7.01 -25.52
N ALA A 171 -1.42 -6.00 -24.78
CA ALA A 171 -1.48 -4.61 -25.21
C ALA A 171 -0.36 -4.23 -26.19
N ASP A 172 -0.68 -3.29 -27.09
CA ASP A 172 0.29 -2.65 -27.99
C ASP A 172 0.99 -1.47 -27.31
N TYR A 173 2.32 -1.47 -27.36
CA TYR A 173 3.17 -0.40 -26.85
C TYR A 173 3.84 0.33 -28.00
N ALA A 174 3.89 1.66 -27.89
CA ALA A 174 4.61 2.51 -28.81
C ALA A 174 5.99 2.85 -28.24
N VAL A 175 6.99 2.90 -29.12
CA VAL A 175 8.26 3.54 -28.85
C VAL A 175 8.22 4.92 -29.49
N ALA A 176 8.09 5.95 -28.67
CA ALA A 176 8.01 7.35 -29.09
C ALA A 176 9.36 8.03 -28.90
N GLU A 177 9.95 8.55 -29.97
CA GLU A 177 11.13 9.41 -29.92
C GLU A 177 10.71 10.85 -29.63
N VAL A 178 11.33 11.47 -28.63
CA VAL A 178 11.08 12.84 -28.18
C VAL A 178 12.38 13.62 -28.03
N ALA A 179 12.30 14.94 -28.01
CA ALA A 179 13.44 15.79 -27.68
C ALA A 179 13.76 15.69 -26.18
N GLY A 180 14.87 15.03 -25.84
CA GLY A 180 15.39 14.97 -24.49
C GLY A 180 16.36 16.11 -24.17
N ARG A 181 16.86 16.15 -22.93
CA ARG A 181 17.78 17.18 -22.45
C ARG A 181 19.13 17.17 -23.17
N ASP A 182 19.67 15.97 -23.42
CA ASP A 182 21.01 15.75 -23.96
C ASP A 182 20.97 15.19 -25.40
N GLY A 183 19.82 15.27 -26.07
CA GLY A 183 19.57 14.70 -27.38
C GLY A 183 18.24 13.95 -27.47
N PRO A 184 17.92 13.32 -28.61
CA PRO A 184 16.72 12.51 -28.74
C PRO A 184 16.73 11.34 -27.77
N GLU A 185 15.59 11.05 -27.17
CA GLU A 185 15.37 9.91 -26.27
C GLU A 185 14.10 9.17 -26.67
N ARG A 186 13.98 7.91 -26.28
CA ARG A 186 12.84 7.05 -26.60
C ARG A 186 12.06 6.67 -25.36
N LEU A 187 10.75 6.79 -25.45
CA LEU A 187 9.81 6.46 -24.39
C LEU A 187 8.93 5.29 -24.83
N ILE A 188 8.91 4.24 -24.02
CA ILE A 188 8.01 3.09 -24.18
C ILE A 188 6.81 3.30 -23.28
N LEU A 189 5.62 3.35 -23.87
CA LEU A 189 4.33 3.50 -23.20
C LEU A 189 3.23 2.89 -24.07
N VAL A 190 2.06 2.62 -23.47
CA VAL A 190 0.94 2.01 -24.20
C VAL A 190 0.50 2.92 -25.35
N GLU A 191 0.26 2.35 -26.52
CA GLU A 191 0.03 3.12 -27.75
C GLU A 191 -1.14 4.11 -27.60
N GLY A 192 -2.23 3.67 -26.96
CA GLY A 192 -3.44 4.47 -26.76
C GLY A 192 -3.26 5.72 -25.91
N LEU A 193 -2.19 5.80 -25.10
CA LEU A 193 -1.94 6.94 -24.21
C LEU A 193 -0.87 7.90 -24.71
N VAL A 194 -0.18 7.60 -25.82
CA VAL A 194 0.96 8.42 -26.29
C VAL A 194 0.59 9.89 -26.45
N GLY A 195 -0.54 10.18 -27.12
CA GLY A 195 -0.99 11.55 -27.34
C GLY A 195 -1.39 12.27 -26.04
N LEU A 196 -2.01 11.55 -25.10
CA LEU A 196 -2.41 12.12 -23.81
C LEU A 196 -1.19 12.40 -22.91
N SER A 197 -0.21 11.49 -22.92
CA SER A 197 0.96 11.53 -22.04
C SER A 197 2.05 12.48 -22.55
N LEU A 198 2.26 12.56 -23.86
CA LEU A 198 3.37 13.33 -24.45
C LEU A 198 2.93 14.65 -25.08
N GLY A 199 1.64 14.83 -25.38
CA GLY A 199 1.16 16.00 -26.12
C GLY A 199 1.72 16.03 -27.55
N ASP A 200 2.23 17.18 -27.97
CA ASP A 200 2.88 17.35 -29.29
C ASP A 200 4.40 17.17 -29.21
N GLY A 201 5.04 16.84 -30.34
CA GLY A 201 6.51 16.82 -30.44
C GLY A 201 7.15 15.44 -30.24
N TYR A 202 6.40 14.37 -30.46
CA TYR A 202 6.93 13.00 -30.52
C TYR A 202 6.85 12.42 -31.93
N LYS A 203 7.68 11.42 -32.19
CA LYS A 203 7.62 10.57 -33.39
C LYS A 203 7.60 9.11 -32.97
N VAL A 204 6.55 8.37 -33.32
CA VAL A 204 6.55 6.92 -33.11
C VAL A 204 7.55 6.29 -34.06
N VAL A 205 8.55 5.61 -33.49
CA VAL A 205 9.64 4.96 -34.24
C VAL A 205 9.51 3.45 -34.29
N ALA A 206 8.76 2.85 -33.37
CA ALA A 206 8.45 1.42 -33.37
C ALA A 206 7.14 1.13 -32.62
N LYS A 207 6.59 -0.06 -32.88
CA LYS A 207 5.51 -0.67 -32.10
C LYS A 207 5.97 -2.05 -31.64
N VAL A 208 5.64 -2.40 -30.41
CA VAL A 208 6.01 -3.67 -29.77
C VAL A 208 4.84 -4.17 -28.94
N GLU A 209 4.64 -5.47 -28.92
CA GLU A 209 3.60 -6.07 -28.08
C GLU A 209 4.13 -6.23 -26.65
N GLY A 210 3.26 -6.15 -25.64
CA GLY A 210 3.68 -6.25 -24.24
C GLY A 210 4.43 -7.54 -23.90
N ARG A 211 4.06 -8.66 -24.55
CA ARG A 211 4.78 -9.94 -24.41
C ARG A 211 6.25 -9.88 -24.85
N GLU A 212 6.62 -8.95 -25.73
CA GLU A 212 8.00 -8.75 -26.18
C GLU A 212 8.81 -7.90 -25.20
N LEU A 213 8.12 -7.16 -24.33
CA LEU A 213 8.74 -6.33 -23.29
C LEU A 213 9.02 -7.14 -22.02
N ALA A 214 8.28 -8.21 -21.78
CA ALA A 214 8.49 -9.10 -20.65
C ALA A 214 9.90 -9.70 -20.64
N GLY A 215 10.56 -9.66 -19.48
CA GLY A 215 11.94 -10.12 -19.30
C GLY A 215 13.03 -9.09 -19.67
N LEU A 216 12.66 -7.92 -20.21
CA LEU A 216 13.59 -6.79 -20.31
C LEU A 216 13.92 -6.27 -18.91
N HIS A 217 15.10 -5.65 -18.77
CA HIS A 217 15.61 -5.11 -17.52
C HIS A 217 15.88 -3.61 -17.64
N TYR A 218 15.63 -2.90 -16.56
CA TYR A 218 15.85 -1.46 -16.43
C TYR A 218 16.82 -1.14 -15.30
N GLU A 219 17.44 0.04 -15.37
CA GLU A 219 18.30 0.56 -14.31
C GLU A 219 17.42 1.02 -13.13
N PRO A 220 17.73 0.60 -11.89
CA PRO A 220 16.93 0.98 -10.72
C PRO A 220 16.98 2.50 -10.49
N LEU A 221 15.84 3.07 -10.08
CA LEU A 221 15.78 4.50 -9.71
C LEU A 221 16.56 4.82 -8.43
N TYR A 222 16.56 3.86 -7.50
CA TYR A 222 17.20 3.97 -6.20
C TYR A 222 17.92 2.66 -5.89
N ASP A 223 19.19 2.73 -5.51
CA ASP A 223 19.89 1.62 -4.89
C ASP A 223 19.94 1.86 -3.37
N PRO A 224 19.21 1.09 -2.54
CA PRO A 224 19.21 1.28 -1.08
C PRO A 224 20.62 1.20 -0.47
N ARG A 225 21.54 0.47 -1.11
CA ARG A 225 22.93 0.30 -0.65
C ARG A 225 23.73 1.61 -0.74
N GLU A 226 23.39 2.51 -1.65
CA GLU A 226 24.02 3.83 -1.76
C GLU A 226 23.69 4.73 -0.54
N TRP A 227 22.61 4.40 0.17
CA TRP A 227 22.12 5.13 1.35
C TRP A 227 22.43 4.40 2.66
N GLY A 228 23.33 3.40 2.63
CA GLY A 228 23.71 2.63 3.82
C GLY A 228 22.63 1.67 4.33
N VAL A 229 21.60 1.40 3.53
CA VAL A 229 20.55 0.42 3.87
C VAL A 229 21.01 -0.97 3.46
N GLU A 230 20.93 -1.93 4.39
CA GLU A 230 21.25 -3.33 4.11
C GLU A 230 20.20 -3.95 3.18
N ALA A 231 20.62 -4.33 1.97
CA ALA A 231 19.77 -5.09 1.07
C ALA A 231 19.56 -6.51 1.65
N ARG A 232 18.29 -6.94 1.76
CA ARG A 232 17.92 -8.28 2.23
C ARG A 232 17.06 -8.99 1.20
N GLY A 233 17.19 -10.31 1.13
CA GLY A 233 16.38 -11.18 0.28
C GLY A 233 15.86 -12.37 1.07
N PHE A 234 14.78 -12.99 0.60
CA PHE A 234 14.31 -14.25 1.15
C PHE A 234 15.18 -15.40 0.66
N ASN A 235 15.68 -16.22 1.58
CA ASN A 235 16.32 -17.49 1.24
C ASN A 235 15.26 -18.55 0.87
N GLN A 236 15.71 -19.76 0.47
CA GLN A 236 14.81 -20.87 0.11
C GLN A 236 13.88 -21.33 1.24
N GLU A 237 14.17 -20.93 2.49
CA GLU A 237 13.40 -21.25 3.69
C GLU A 237 12.45 -20.11 4.09
N GLY A 238 12.33 -19.07 3.25
CA GLY A 238 11.46 -17.92 3.51
C GLY A 238 11.98 -16.98 4.60
N ARG A 239 13.28 -17.01 4.92
CA ARG A 239 13.92 -16.12 5.90
C ARG A 239 14.64 -14.97 5.21
N LEU A 240 14.49 -13.76 5.76
CA LEU A 240 15.24 -12.59 5.32
C LEU A 240 16.71 -12.71 5.71
N VAL A 241 17.60 -12.66 4.72
CA VAL A 241 19.06 -12.69 4.89
C VAL A 241 19.73 -11.52 4.16
N PRO A 242 20.85 -10.97 4.66
CA PRO A 242 21.60 -9.93 3.95
C PRO A 242 22.11 -10.42 2.59
N LEU A 243 21.96 -9.61 1.55
CA LEU A 243 22.51 -9.84 0.22
C LEU A 243 23.91 -9.25 0.11
N ARG A 244 24.85 -9.99 -0.49
CA ARG A 244 26.21 -9.49 -0.74
C ARG A 244 26.21 -8.48 -1.89
N ARG A 245 27.24 -7.64 -1.92
CA ARG A 245 27.46 -6.70 -3.03
C ARG A 245 27.67 -7.48 -4.34
N GLY A 246 26.75 -7.33 -5.29
CA GLY A 246 26.75 -8.06 -6.56
C GLY A 246 25.77 -9.25 -6.60
N GLU A 247 25.23 -9.69 -5.46
CA GLU A 247 24.02 -10.51 -5.45
C GLU A 247 22.84 -9.57 -5.72
N THR A 248 22.42 -9.53 -6.98
CA THR A 248 21.11 -8.98 -7.32
C THR A 248 20.05 -9.97 -6.87
N VAL A 249 18.89 -9.48 -6.47
CA VAL A 249 17.69 -10.32 -6.53
C VAL A 249 17.55 -10.64 -8.02
N GLU A 250 17.83 -11.87 -8.47
CA GLU A 250 17.86 -12.24 -9.90
C GLU A 250 16.61 -11.83 -10.69
N LYS A 251 15.52 -11.52 -9.98
CA LYS A 251 14.21 -11.13 -10.52
C LYS A 251 13.87 -9.65 -10.35
N ALA A 252 14.72 -8.85 -9.71
CA ALA A 252 14.47 -7.43 -9.50
C ALA A 252 14.85 -6.59 -10.73
N TYR A 253 14.13 -5.48 -10.89
CA TYR A 253 14.28 -4.51 -11.97
C TYR A 253 14.06 -5.13 -13.36
N ALA A 254 13.20 -6.14 -13.41
CA ALA A 254 12.71 -6.76 -14.63
C ALA A 254 11.31 -6.27 -14.98
N VAL A 255 10.98 -6.35 -16.25
CA VAL A 255 9.62 -6.17 -16.76
C VAL A 255 8.89 -7.52 -16.68
N ILE A 256 7.73 -7.54 -16.03
CA ILE A 256 6.91 -8.73 -15.84
C ILE A 256 5.57 -8.56 -16.55
N SER A 257 5.00 -9.66 -17.03
CA SER A 257 3.61 -9.69 -17.49
C SER A 257 2.67 -9.70 -16.29
N ALA A 258 1.59 -8.92 -16.36
CA ALA A 258 0.53 -8.93 -15.36
C ALA A 258 -0.84 -8.91 -16.04
N ASP A 259 -1.82 -9.55 -15.41
CA ASP A 259 -3.21 -9.58 -15.89
C ASP A 259 -3.91 -8.22 -15.74
N PHE A 260 -3.36 -7.34 -14.90
CA PHE A 260 -3.85 -5.98 -14.69
C PHE A 260 -2.68 -5.01 -14.58
N VAL A 261 -2.72 -3.95 -15.38
CA VAL A 261 -1.81 -2.82 -15.33
C VAL A 261 -2.67 -1.55 -15.30
N SER A 262 -2.34 -0.63 -14.38
CA SER A 262 -3.06 0.63 -14.19
C SER A 262 -2.72 1.67 -15.25
#